data_AF-A0A1E7FRV9-F1
#
_entry.id   AF-A0A1E7FRV9-F1
#
_cell.length_a   1.000
_cell.length_b   1.000
_cell.length_c   1.000
_cell.angle_alpha   90.00
_cell.angle_beta   90.00
_cell.angle_gamma   90.00
#
_symmetry.space_group_name_H-M   'P 1'
#
loop_
_entity.id
_entity.type
_entity.pdbx_description
1 polymer ?
#
loop_
_entity_poly.entity_id
_entity_poly.type
_entity_poly.pdbx_seq_one_letter_code
_entity_poly.pdbx_strand_id
1 'polypeptide(L)'
;MKSLKSKEPMEMVTATQAKALQKEGYKLIGTHSAVKLCRWTKHQLRGRGGCYKHTFYGITSYQCMEATPSLACANKCVFCWRHHKNPVGKEWRWKTDDPYFIVDEAVKAHIKLIKETKGIPGVNMERWKEAHTVRHCALSLVGEPIMYPRINEFLGDLHKRNISTYLVTNGQHPAQIDSLIPITQLYVSIDAPTPESLIAIDRPLFSDAWDRLKDSLTFLKDKGQRTVARLTVVKGWNSDEIGGYAKLIALGKVSLIEVKGVTFCGKSDASNLNMSNTPWHHEVIDLCRNLKMELDRMREEGGPDAPPEYDLCCEHRHSVSVLLARVDQFSVKDQDGRRVWKTWIDYPKFQELAAAHAKDPSATYKVEDYTAETPAWALFGSEEEGFDPIDKRHRRKQKHPKYTQYDHRGVPTHDDNNEKLSSEEYRRLNTRMDEKLKQVGCGSTVTALKGGERVIDNASLMFRGDTIIK
;
A
#
# COMPACT_ATOMS: atom_id res chain seq x y z
N MET A 1 -15.61 49.94 -13.43
CA MET A 1 -15.75 48.71 -12.64
C MET A 1 -15.87 47.51 -13.58
N LYS A 2 -14.81 46.73 -13.79
CA LYS A 2 -14.93 45.43 -14.48
C LYS A 2 -15.63 44.47 -13.53
N SER A 3 -16.86 44.08 -13.86
CA SER A 3 -17.61 43.01 -13.21
C SER A 3 -16.72 41.77 -13.08
N LEU A 4 -16.26 41.47 -11.86
CA LEU A 4 -15.69 40.18 -11.49
C LEU A 4 -16.81 39.15 -11.59
N LYS A 5 -17.07 38.63 -12.81
CA LYS A 5 -17.87 37.41 -12.96
C LYS A 5 -17.08 36.32 -12.26
N SER A 6 -17.55 35.87 -11.10
CA SER A 6 -17.02 34.66 -10.47
C SER A 6 -17.18 33.53 -11.48
N LYS A 7 -16.07 33.12 -12.11
CA LYS A 7 -16.08 31.92 -12.96
C LYS A 7 -16.51 30.77 -12.08
N GLU A 8 -17.57 30.06 -12.47
CA GLU A 8 -17.94 28.82 -11.81
C GLU A 8 -16.71 27.89 -11.76
N PRO A 9 -16.49 27.18 -10.64
CA PRO A 9 -15.40 26.22 -10.54
C PRO A 9 -15.49 25.19 -11.67
N MET A 10 -14.34 24.81 -12.23
CA MET A 10 -14.28 23.79 -13.26
C MET A 10 -14.38 22.37 -12.67
N GLU A 11 -14.83 21.41 -13.46
CA GLU A 11 -14.75 19.99 -13.09
C GLU A 11 -13.30 19.53 -12.98
N MET A 12 -13.06 18.51 -12.16
CA MET A 12 -11.69 18.06 -11.87
C MET A 12 -11.04 17.37 -13.07
N VAL A 13 -11.81 16.62 -13.84
CA VAL A 13 -11.34 15.90 -15.03
C VAL A 13 -11.92 16.49 -16.31
N THR A 14 -11.07 16.69 -17.31
CA THR A 14 -11.53 17.04 -18.66
C THR A 14 -12.22 15.84 -19.33
N ALA A 15 -13.03 16.07 -20.36
CA ALA A 15 -13.68 15.00 -21.11
C ALA A 15 -12.69 13.96 -21.68
N THR A 16 -11.49 14.39 -22.09
CA THR A 16 -10.42 13.51 -22.57
C THR A 16 -9.85 12.64 -21.45
N GLN A 17 -9.59 13.22 -20.28
CA GLN A 17 -9.14 12.47 -19.11
C GLN A 17 -10.21 11.48 -18.63
N ALA A 18 -11.47 11.91 -18.63
CA ALA A 18 -12.60 11.05 -18.24
C ALA A 18 -12.70 9.80 -19.12
N LYS A 19 -12.61 9.96 -20.45
CA LYS A 19 -12.58 8.83 -21.40
C LYS A 19 -11.40 7.88 -21.15
N ALA A 20 -10.21 8.43 -20.87
CA ALA A 20 -9.03 7.63 -20.58
C ALA A 20 -9.17 6.82 -19.28
N LEU A 21 -9.67 7.43 -18.21
CA LEU A 21 -9.95 6.76 -16.94
C LEU A 21 -11.02 5.66 -17.10
N GLN A 22 -12.11 5.94 -17.82
CA GLN A 22 -13.16 4.96 -18.08
C GLN A 22 -12.62 3.73 -18.83
N LYS A 23 -11.74 3.92 -19.81
CA LYS A 23 -11.06 2.82 -20.53
C LYS A 23 -10.22 1.94 -19.60
N GLU A 24 -9.68 2.48 -18.52
CA GLU A 24 -8.94 1.73 -17.50
C GLU A 24 -9.83 1.06 -16.45
N GLY A 25 -11.15 1.15 -16.60
CA GLY A 25 -12.14 0.53 -15.73
C GLY A 25 -12.60 1.38 -14.54
N TYR A 26 -12.28 2.68 -14.53
CA TYR A 26 -12.84 3.61 -13.53
C TYR A 26 -14.32 3.86 -13.79
N LYS A 27 -15.09 3.97 -12.72
CA LYS A 27 -16.43 4.55 -12.74
C LYS A 27 -16.35 5.90 -12.05
N LEU A 28 -16.38 6.95 -12.86
CA LEU A 28 -16.37 8.33 -12.36
C LEU A 28 -17.72 8.63 -11.68
N ILE A 29 -17.66 9.41 -10.62
CA ILE A 29 -18.80 9.81 -9.80
C ILE A 29 -18.75 11.33 -9.69
N GLY A 30 -19.83 11.97 -10.12
CA GLY A 30 -19.89 13.43 -10.23
C GLY A 30 -18.72 13.99 -11.06
N THR A 31 -18.10 15.03 -10.53
CA THR A 31 -17.11 15.87 -11.20
C THR A 31 -15.66 15.59 -10.76
N HIS A 32 -15.46 14.81 -9.69
CA HIS A 32 -14.13 14.64 -9.07
C HIS A 32 -13.86 13.29 -8.39
N SER A 33 -14.85 12.41 -8.27
CA SER A 33 -14.74 11.15 -7.52
C SER A 33 -14.72 9.94 -8.44
N ALA A 34 -14.27 8.79 -7.94
CA ALA A 34 -14.33 7.54 -8.69
C ALA A 34 -14.30 6.28 -7.82
N VAL A 35 -14.83 5.19 -8.36
CA VAL A 35 -14.61 3.83 -7.86
C VAL A 35 -14.01 2.93 -8.94
N LYS A 36 -13.32 1.87 -8.50
CA LYS A 36 -12.80 0.83 -9.38
C LYS A 36 -12.87 -0.52 -8.68
N LEU A 37 -13.12 -1.58 -9.44
CA LEU A 37 -13.10 -2.92 -8.89
C LEU A 37 -11.65 -3.36 -8.64
N CYS A 38 -11.30 -3.61 -7.39
CA CYS A 38 -9.98 -4.06 -7.01
C CYS A 38 -9.65 -5.40 -7.68
N ARG A 39 -8.38 -5.58 -8.08
CA ARG A 39 -7.89 -6.86 -8.60
C ARG A 39 -8.19 -7.99 -7.62
N TRP A 40 -7.92 -7.79 -6.33
CA TRP A 40 -8.05 -8.81 -5.30
C TRP A 40 -9.49 -9.23 -5.03
N THR A 41 -10.47 -8.36 -5.23
CA THR A 41 -11.89 -8.72 -5.23
C THR A 41 -12.16 -9.87 -6.21
N LYS A 42 -11.66 -9.77 -7.45
CA LYS A 42 -11.83 -10.82 -8.46
C LYS A 42 -11.10 -12.13 -8.10
N HIS A 43 -9.97 -12.05 -7.38
CA HIS A 43 -9.22 -13.24 -6.97
C HIS A 43 -9.94 -13.96 -5.82
N GLN A 44 -10.31 -13.23 -4.77
CA GLN A 44 -10.97 -13.81 -3.61
C GLN A 44 -12.39 -14.29 -3.94
N LEU A 45 -13.13 -13.62 -4.84
CA LEU A 45 -14.41 -14.14 -5.35
C LEU A 45 -14.27 -15.54 -5.99
N ARG A 46 -13.08 -15.89 -6.48
CA ARG A 46 -12.80 -17.18 -7.14
C ARG A 46 -12.08 -18.19 -6.23
N GLY A 47 -11.96 -17.88 -4.94
CA GLY A 47 -11.19 -18.68 -3.99
C GLY A 47 -9.70 -18.73 -4.33
N ARG A 48 -9.12 -17.63 -4.84
CA ARG A 48 -7.70 -17.58 -5.30
C ARG A 48 -6.79 -16.72 -4.42
N GLY A 49 -7.25 -16.36 -3.23
CA GLY A 49 -6.52 -15.51 -2.28
C GLY A 49 -7.12 -14.11 -2.17
N GLY A 50 -7.15 -13.60 -0.93
CA GLY A 50 -7.37 -12.19 -0.59
C GLY A 50 -6.10 -11.34 -0.78
N CYS A 51 -6.26 -10.02 -0.67
CA CYS A 51 -5.10 -9.11 -0.61
C CYS A 51 -4.39 -9.23 0.74
N TYR A 52 -3.19 -8.66 0.86
CA TYR A 52 -2.42 -8.64 2.10
C TYR A 52 -3.18 -8.03 3.31
N LYS A 53 -4.13 -7.11 3.08
CA LYS A 53 -4.95 -6.56 4.16
C LYS A 53 -5.93 -7.57 4.75
N HIS A 54 -6.26 -8.63 4.01
CA HIS A 54 -6.99 -9.77 4.56
C HIS A 54 -6.14 -10.48 5.62
N THR A 55 -4.90 -10.82 5.26
CA THR A 55 -3.90 -11.39 6.17
C THR A 55 -3.68 -10.50 7.39
N PHE A 56 -3.44 -9.21 7.18
CA PHE A 56 -3.00 -8.30 8.24
C PHE A 56 -4.14 -7.89 9.20
N TYR A 57 -5.35 -7.66 8.66
CA TYR A 57 -6.43 -6.96 9.36
C TYR A 57 -7.80 -7.64 9.25
N GLY A 58 -7.90 -8.81 8.62
CA GLY A 58 -9.17 -9.50 8.40
C GLY A 58 -10.08 -8.81 7.37
N ILE A 59 -9.56 -7.95 6.48
CA ILE A 59 -10.38 -7.34 5.42
C ILE A 59 -10.85 -8.40 4.42
N THR A 60 -12.14 -8.49 4.19
CA THR A 60 -12.69 -9.28 3.08
C THR A 60 -12.62 -8.48 1.78
N SER A 61 -11.72 -8.87 0.87
CA SER A 61 -11.42 -8.12 -0.36
C SER A 61 -12.62 -8.03 -1.32
N TYR A 62 -13.54 -8.99 -1.30
CA TYR A 62 -14.76 -8.92 -2.11
C TYR A 62 -15.90 -8.10 -1.51
N GLN A 63 -15.76 -7.65 -0.25
CA GLN A 63 -16.65 -6.66 0.39
C GLN A 63 -15.98 -5.28 0.53
N CYS A 64 -14.81 -5.10 -0.09
CA CYS A 64 -14.03 -3.86 -0.06
C CYS A 64 -14.26 -3.04 -1.33
N MET A 65 -14.77 -1.83 -1.15
CA MET A 65 -14.94 -0.82 -2.18
C MET A 65 -13.69 0.07 -2.26
N GLU A 66 -12.95 -0.02 -3.36
CA GLU A 66 -11.82 0.86 -3.66
C GLU A 66 -12.33 2.14 -4.36
N ALA A 67 -12.15 3.28 -3.69
CA ALA A 67 -12.73 4.57 -4.07
C ALA A 67 -11.73 5.73 -3.91
N THR A 68 -12.09 6.89 -4.47
CA THR A 68 -11.49 8.18 -4.10
C THR A 68 -12.53 9.30 -4.24
N PRO A 69 -12.57 10.26 -3.30
CA PRO A 69 -13.32 11.50 -3.43
C PRO A 69 -12.51 12.59 -4.16
N SER A 70 -11.26 12.32 -4.55
CA SER A 70 -10.38 13.28 -5.20
C SER A 70 -9.43 12.57 -6.16
N LEU A 71 -9.62 12.77 -7.47
CA LEU A 71 -8.71 12.27 -8.50
C LEU A 71 -7.40 13.07 -8.58
N ALA A 72 -7.36 14.26 -7.98
CA ALA A 72 -6.21 15.15 -8.00
C ALA A 72 -5.21 14.84 -6.89
N CYS A 73 -3.91 15.05 -7.15
CA CYS A 73 -2.83 14.81 -6.18
C CYS A 73 -1.82 15.98 -6.13
N ALA A 74 -1.20 16.16 -4.96
CA ALA A 74 -0.11 17.08 -4.75
C ALA A 74 1.28 16.50 -5.10
N ASN A 75 1.36 15.21 -5.45
CA ASN A 75 2.60 14.51 -5.79
C ASN A 75 2.56 13.92 -7.19
N LYS A 76 3.75 13.74 -7.77
CA LYS A 76 3.99 13.09 -9.06
C LYS A 76 4.99 11.94 -8.88
N CYS A 77 4.65 10.98 -8.02
CA CYS A 77 5.59 9.94 -7.62
C CYS A 77 6.03 9.05 -8.78
N VAL A 78 7.31 8.70 -8.93
CA VAL A 78 7.86 7.89 -10.03
C VAL A 78 7.18 6.53 -10.21
N PHE A 79 6.62 5.95 -9.17
CA PHE A 79 5.86 4.68 -9.21
C PHE A 79 4.35 4.87 -9.41
N CYS A 80 3.86 6.11 -9.40
CA CYS A 80 2.45 6.40 -9.67
C CYS A 80 2.21 6.29 -11.18
N TRP A 81 1.86 5.09 -11.63
CA TRP A 81 1.64 4.71 -13.04
C TRP A 81 0.59 5.53 -13.81
N ARG A 82 -0.04 6.54 -13.18
CA ARG A 82 -1.08 7.42 -13.74
C ARG A 82 -0.62 8.87 -13.91
N HIS A 83 0.70 9.09 -13.83
CA HIS A 83 1.44 10.35 -13.94
C HIS A 83 0.89 11.41 -14.91
N HIS A 84 0.41 11.00 -16.09
CA HIS A 84 -0.04 11.94 -17.14
C HIS A 84 -1.57 12.11 -17.22
N LYS A 85 -2.34 11.30 -16.51
CA LYS A 85 -3.81 11.24 -16.68
C LYS A 85 -4.54 11.96 -15.56
N ASN A 86 -3.99 11.91 -14.36
CA ASN A 86 -4.64 12.52 -13.20
C ASN A 86 -4.37 14.02 -13.14
N PRO A 87 -5.35 14.81 -12.71
CA PRO A 87 -5.15 16.19 -12.35
C PRO A 87 -4.13 16.31 -11.20
N VAL A 88 -3.45 17.44 -11.16
CA VAL A 88 -2.52 17.77 -10.08
C VAL A 88 -2.88 19.12 -9.48
N GLY A 89 -2.71 19.25 -8.17
CA GLY A 89 -3.05 20.45 -7.43
C GLY A 89 -2.59 20.38 -6.00
N LYS A 90 -2.23 21.54 -5.44
CA LYS A 90 -1.89 21.73 -4.03
C LYS A 90 -3.11 21.97 -3.15
N GLU A 91 -4.17 22.51 -3.74
CA GLU A 91 -5.37 22.98 -3.05
C GLU A 91 -6.62 22.67 -3.87
N TRP A 92 -7.76 22.60 -3.19
CA TRP A 92 -9.05 22.38 -3.83
C TRP A 92 -9.51 23.62 -4.60
N ARG A 93 -9.81 23.46 -5.89
CA ARG A 93 -10.27 24.56 -6.78
C ARG A 93 -11.38 24.14 -7.76
N TRP A 94 -11.95 22.97 -7.55
CA TRP A 94 -12.90 22.34 -8.46
C TRP A 94 -14.33 22.44 -7.92
N LYS A 95 -15.30 22.06 -8.75
CA LYS A 95 -16.66 21.81 -8.27
C LYS A 95 -16.61 20.80 -7.12
N THR A 96 -17.41 21.05 -6.10
CA THR A 96 -17.48 20.22 -4.90
C THR A 96 -18.83 19.51 -4.90
N ASP A 97 -18.84 18.24 -5.25
CA ASP A 97 -20.04 17.43 -5.16
C ASP A 97 -20.35 17.12 -3.68
N ASP A 98 -21.62 16.85 -3.39
CA ASP A 98 -22.09 16.54 -2.04
C ASP A 98 -21.58 15.17 -1.56
N PRO A 99 -21.05 15.04 -0.32
CA PRO A 99 -20.47 13.79 0.17
C PRO A 99 -21.48 12.64 0.21
N TYR A 100 -22.75 12.90 0.56
CA TYR A 100 -23.78 11.86 0.63
C TYR A 100 -24.13 11.33 -0.77
N PHE A 101 -24.19 12.22 -1.76
CA PHE A 101 -24.30 11.83 -3.17
C PHE A 101 -23.11 10.97 -3.61
N ILE A 102 -21.88 11.38 -3.28
CA ILE A 102 -20.68 10.62 -3.67
C ILE A 102 -20.70 9.23 -3.06
N VAL A 103 -21.00 9.09 -1.76
CA VAL A 103 -21.04 7.78 -1.09
C VAL A 103 -22.12 6.89 -1.69
N ASP A 104 -23.31 7.43 -1.93
CA ASP A 104 -24.43 6.67 -2.48
C ASP A 104 -24.13 6.14 -3.89
N GLU A 105 -23.61 7.00 -4.77
CA GLU A 105 -23.22 6.61 -6.12
C GLU A 105 -21.98 5.70 -6.13
N ALA A 106 -21.05 5.84 -5.20
CA ALA A 106 -19.92 4.93 -5.03
C ALA A 106 -20.38 3.51 -4.71
N VAL A 107 -21.27 3.36 -3.74
CA VAL A 107 -21.84 2.05 -3.35
C VAL A 107 -22.62 1.44 -4.52
N LYS A 108 -23.50 2.21 -5.18
CA LYS A 108 -24.25 1.75 -6.35
C LYS A 108 -23.34 1.29 -7.48
N ALA A 109 -22.34 2.09 -7.82
CA ALA A 109 -21.38 1.78 -8.89
C ALA A 109 -20.54 0.54 -8.54
N HIS A 110 -20.11 0.39 -7.27
CA HIS A 110 -19.39 -0.79 -6.81
C HIS A 110 -20.26 -2.06 -6.89
N ILE A 111 -21.51 -2.02 -6.41
CA ILE A 111 -22.43 -3.15 -6.50
C ILE A 111 -22.70 -3.51 -7.97
N LYS A 112 -22.82 -2.54 -8.87
CA LYS A 112 -22.94 -2.80 -10.31
C LYS A 112 -21.72 -3.55 -10.86
N LEU A 113 -20.51 -3.15 -10.47
CA LEU A 113 -19.28 -3.87 -10.82
C LEU A 113 -19.26 -5.30 -10.26
N ILE A 114 -19.75 -5.52 -9.03
CA ILE A 114 -19.90 -6.87 -8.45
C ILE A 114 -20.88 -7.72 -9.25
N LYS A 115 -22.01 -7.16 -9.69
CA LYS A 115 -22.97 -7.88 -10.56
C LYS A 115 -22.32 -8.37 -11.85
N GLU A 116 -21.47 -7.54 -12.47
CA GLU A 116 -20.71 -7.89 -13.68
C GLU A 116 -19.73 -9.06 -13.44
N THR A 117 -19.29 -9.32 -12.20
CA THR A 117 -18.40 -10.45 -11.89
C THR A 117 -19.07 -11.82 -11.95
N LYS A 118 -20.41 -11.90 -11.98
CA LYS A 118 -21.15 -13.18 -12.01
C LYS A 118 -20.73 -14.06 -13.20
N GLY A 119 -20.38 -13.44 -14.32
CA GLY A 119 -19.94 -14.14 -15.53
C GLY A 119 -18.48 -14.61 -15.51
N ILE A 120 -17.71 -14.32 -14.46
CA ILE A 120 -16.29 -14.70 -14.38
C ILE A 120 -16.19 -16.20 -14.02
N PRO A 121 -15.47 -17.03 -14.80
CA PRO A 121 -15.35 -18.45 -14.51
C PRO A 121 -14.71 -18.75 -13.14
N GLY A 122 -15.38 -19.59 -12.37
CA GLY A 122 -14.92 -20.06 -11.06
C GLY A 122 -15.23 -19.12 -9.89
N VAL A 123 -16.15 -18.17 -10.05
CA VAL A 123 -16.68 -17.39 -8.92
C VAL A 123 -17.47 -18.29 -7.97
N ASN A 124 -17.17 -18.19 -6.68
CA ASN A 124 -17.95 -18.81 -5.61
C ASN A 124 -19.22 -17.97 -5.38
N MET A 125 -20.38 -18.63 -5.50
CA MET A 125 -21.67 -17.95 -5.45
C MET A 125 -22.08 -17.45 -4.06
N GLU A 126 -21.58 -18.05 -2.98
CA GLU A 126 -21.81 -17.56 -1.62
C GLU A 126 -21.07 -16.24 -1.40
N ARG A 127 -19.76 -16.22 -1.71
CA ARG A 127 -18.96 -14.99 -1.67
C ARG A 127 -19.52 -13.90 -2.59
N TRP A 128 -20.04 -14.28 -3.77
CA TRP A 128 -20.67 -13.32 -4.68
C TRP A 128 -21.96 -12.72 -4.10
N LYS A 129 -22.78 -13.51 -3.39
CA LYS A 129 -23.95 -12.98 -2.68
C LYS A 129 -23.52 -12.00 -1.59
N GLU A 130 -22.53 -12.34 -0.78
CA GLU A 130 -21.98 -11.48 0.28
C GLU A 130 -21.35 -10.19 -0.25
N ALA A 131 -20.71 -10.25 -1.43
CA ALA A 131 -20.06 -9.10 -2.08
C ALA A 131 -21.03 -7.97 -2.46
N HIS A 132 -22.35 -8.21 -2.43
CA HIS A 132 -23.34 -7.15 -2.63
C HIS A 132 -23.47 -6.21 -1.42
N THR A 133 -22.90 -6.61 -0.27
CA THR A 133 -22.82 -5.76 0.92
C THR A 133 -21.41 -5.22 1.05
N VAL A 134 -21.24 -3.92 0.83
CA VAL A 134 -19.96 -3.24 1.09
C VAL A 134 -19.74 -3.18 2.59
N ARG A 135 -18.58 -3.67 3.06
CA ARG A 135 -18.18 -3.64 4.48
C ARG A 135 -16.98 -2.74 4.73
N HIS A 136 -16.16 -2.51 3.69
CA HIS A 136 -14.95 -1.73 3.79
C HIS A 136 -14.87 -0.73 2.64
N CYS A 137 -14.37 0.48 2.91
CA CYS A 137 -14.04 1.47 1.90
C CYS A 137 -12.55 1.80 1.98
N ALA A 138 -11.82 1.48 0.92
CA ALA A 138 -10.42 1.85 0.74
C ALA A 138 -10.34 3.13 -0.10
N LEU A 139 -10.10 4.26 0.58
CA LEU A 139 -9.79 5.55 -0.03
C LEU A 139 -8.30 5.57 -0.40
N SER A 140 -7.98 4.79 -1.42
CA SER A 140 -6.61 4.59 -1.90
C SER A 140 -6.53 4.32 -3.39
N LEU A 141 -7.61 4.62 -4.12
CA LEU A 141 -7.70 4.29 -5.54
C LEU A 141 -6.69 5.10 -6.35
N VAL A 142 -6.80 6.43 -6.28
CA VAL A 142 -6.00 7.41 -7.03
C VAL A 142 -6.20 8.80 -6.42
N GLY A 143 -5.27 9.71 -6.70
CA GLY A 143 -5.32 11.08 -6.20
C GLY A 143 -5.01 11.14 -4.71
N GLU A 144 -5.44 12.22 -4.07
CA GLU A 144 -5.23 12.50 -2.65
C GLU A 144 -6.60 12.70 -1.97
N PRO A 145 -7.17 11.66 -1.34
CA PRO A 145 -8.51 11.68 -0.76
C PRO A 145 -8.71 12.77 0.29
N ILE A 146 -7.68 13.03 1.10
CA ILE A 146 -7.78 13.98 2.23
C ILE A 146 -7.91 15.44 1.76
N MET A 147 -7.63 15.71 0.48
CA MET A 147 -7.78 17.03 -0.12
C MET A 147 -9.26 17.39 -0.36
N TYR A 148 -10.18 16.42 -0.35
CA TYR A 148 -11.61 16.71 -0.49
C TYR A 148 -12.12 17.53 0.71
N PRO A 149 -12.69 18.73 0.50
CA PRO A 149 -12.95 19.69 1.58
C PRO A 149 -13.99 19.22 2.61
N ARG A 150 -14.86 18.26 2.25
CA ARG A 150 -15.90 17.70 3.13
C ARG A 150 -15.61 16.24 3.50
N ILE A 151 -14.32 15.88 3.64
CA ILE A 151 -13.87 14.50 3.89
C ILE A 151 -14.45 13.90 5.18
N ASN A 152 -14.59 14.68 6.25
CA ASN A 152 -15.15 14.18 7.51
C ASN A 152 -16.64 13.79 7.38
N GLU A 153 -17.43 14.56 6.61
CA GLU A 153 -18.83 14.23 6.35
C GLU A 153 -18.96 12.97 5.49
N PHE A 154 -18.09 12.84 4.48
CA PHE A 154 -17.99 11.64 3.65
C PHE A 154 -17.66 10.38 4.47
N LEU A 155 -16.66 10.47 5.36
CA LEU A 155 -16.25 9.38 6.24
C LEU A 155 -17.35 9.03 7.26
N GLY A 156 -18.01 10.04 7.83
CA GLY A 156 -19.12 9.86 8.76
C GLY A 156 -20.31 9.15 8.11
N ASP A 157 -20.64 9.43 6.84
CA ASP A 157 -21.70 8.72 6.13
C ASP A 157 -21.35 7.23 5.90
N LEU A 158 -20.08 6.92 5.60
CA LEU A 158 -19.63 5.53 5.49
C LEU A 158 -19.79 4.78 6.81
N HIS A 159 -19.42 5.38 7.94
CA HIS A 159 -19.60 4.76 9.26
C HIS A 159 -21.08 4.57 9.62
N LYS A 160 -21.94 5.55 9.32
CA LYS A 160 -23.41 5.40 9.50
C LYS A 160 -23.97 4.20 8.73
N ARG A 161 -23.35 3.83 7.61
CA ARG A 161 -23.69 2.65 6.80
C ARG A 161 -22.98 1.36 7.27
N ASN A 162 -22.29 1.39 8.41
CA ASN A 162 -21.45 0.30 8.92
C ASN A 162 -20.33 -0.13 7.95
N ILE A 163 -19.75 0.83 7.22
CA ILE A 163 -18.62 0.62 6.31
C ILE A 163 -17.36 1.14 6.98
N SER A 164 -16.42 0.24 7.30
CA SER A 164 -15.11 0.64 7.86
C SER A 164 -14.27 1.40 6.84
N THR A 165 -13.47 2.38 7.28
CA THR A 165 -12.75 3.31 6.40
C THR A 165 -11.24 3.22 6.51
N TYR A 166 -10.59 3.12 5.35
CA TYR A 166 -9.14 3.08 5.20
C TYR A 166 -8.71 4.26 4.34
N LEU A 167 -8.18 5.32 4.95
CA LEU A 167 -7.74 6.51 4.24
C LEU A 167 -6.23 6.47 4.04
N VAL A 168 -5.80 6.58 2.78
CA VAL A 168 -4.38 6.68 2.43
C VAL A 168 -4.07 8.07 1.93
N THR A 169 -3.09 8.72 2.55
CA THR A 169 -2.58 10.04 2.16
C THR A 169 -1.06 10.01 1.92
N ASN A 170 -0.57 10.93 1.11
CA ASN A 170 0.86 11.16 0.87
C ASN A 170 1.55 12.04 1.95
N GLY A 171 0.82 12.48 2.98
CA GLY A 171 1.38 13.29 4.07
C GLY A 171 1.68 14.76 3.69
N GLN A 172 1.06 15.29 2.63
CA GLN A 172 1.24 16.68 2.19
C GLN A 172 0.15 17.63 2.70
N HIS A 173 -0.74 17.14 3.56
CA HIS A 173 -1.91 17.87 4.06
C HIS A 173 -2.07 17.74 5.60
N PRO A 174 -1.06 18.15 6.40
CA PRO A 174 -1.05 18.04 7.86
C PRO A 174 -2.30 18.63 8.54
N ALA A 175 -2.79 19.80 8.13
CA ALA A 175 -3.98 20.41 8.72
C ALA A 175 -5.25 19.55 8.53
N GLN A 176 -5.36 18.87 7.39
CA GLN A 176 -6.47 17.95 7.13
C GLN A 176 -6.31 16.63 7.90
N ILE A 177 -5.07 16.19 8.15
CA ILE A 177 -4.80 15.04 9.03
C ILE A 177 -5.19 15.39 10.47
N ASP A 178 -4.77 16.55 10.96
CA ASP A 178 -5.08 17.02 12.31
C ASP A 178 -6.59 17.10 12.57
N SER A 179 -7.33 17.74 11.66
CA SER A 179 -8.79 17.87 11.75
C SER A 179 -9.59 16.61 11.34
N LEU A 180 -8.94 15.52 10.94
CA LEU A 180 -9.62 14.29 10.55
C LEU A 180 -10.31 13.65 11.77
N ILE A 181 -11.59 13.28 11.59
CA ILE A 181 -12.34 12.50 12.59
C ILE A 181 -11.71 11.11 12.80
N PRO A 182 -12.04 10.43 13.92
CA PRO A 182 -11.69 9.03 14.09
C PRO A 182 -12.20 8.14 12.96
N ILE A 183 -11.29 7.37 12.34
CA ILE A 183 -11.60 6.38 11.30
C ILE A 183 -11.05 5.00 11.66
N THR A 184 -11.37 3.97 10.87
CA THR A 184 -10.92 2.60 11.17
C THR A 184 -9.40 2.50 11.14
N GLN A 185 -8.78 3.02 10.06
CA GLN A 185 -7.32 3.02 9.94
C GLN A 185 -6.83 4.14 8.98
N LEU A 186 -5.92 4.99 9.47
CA LEU A 186 -5.30 6.09 8.72
C LEU A 186 -3.89 5.72 8.27
N TYR A 187 -3.55 5.98 7.01
CA TYR A 187 -2.25 5.66 6.44
C TYR A 187 -1.57 6.91 5.92
N VAL A 188 -0.31 7.10 6.28
CA VAL A 188 0.61 7.99 5.57
C VAL A 188 1.58 7.13 4.76
N SER A 189 1.69 7.43 3.47
CA SER A 189 2.71 6.79 2.63
C SER A 189 4.05 7.48 2.88
N ILE A 190 5.06 6.70 3.29
CA ILE A 190 6.44 7.17 3.48
C ILE A 190 7.25 6.45 2.42
N ASP A 191 7.30 7.02 1.22
CA ASP A 191 7.97 6.41 0.08
C ASP A 191 9.42 6.91 -0.07
N ALA A 192 9.82 7.91 0.73
CA ALA A 192 11.17 8.41 0.80
C ALA A 192 11.54 8.85 2.23
N PRO A 193 12.70 8.43 2.77
CA PRO A 193 13.11 8.71 4.14
C PRO A 193 14.05 9.91 4.29
N THR A 194 14.34 10.64 3.22
CA THR A 194 15.18 11.85 3.21
C THR A 194 14.56 12.96 2.34
N PRO A 195 14.86 14.24 2.58
CA PRO A 195 14.38 15.33 1.73
C PRO A 195 14.74 15.13 0.25
N GLU A 196 15.97 14.68 -0.02
CA GLU A 196 16.49 14.48 -1.36
C GLU A 196 15.75 13.34 -2.07
N SER A 197 15.57 12.21 -1.38
CA SER A 197 14.81 11.07 -1.91
C SER A 197 13.34 11.41 -2.09
N LEU A 198 12.75 12.26 -1.23
CA LEU A 198 11.36 12.72 -1.38
C LEU A 198 11.18 13.50 -2.68
N ILE A 199 12.10 14.41 -2.99
CA ILE A 199 12.07 15.16 -4.24
C ILE A 199 12.26 14.22 -5.45
N ALA A 200 13.18 13.27 -5.36
CA ALA A 200 13.49 12.36 -6.46
C ALA A 200 12.36 11.36 -6.75
N ILE A 201 11.77 10.79 -5.70
CA ILE A 201 10.79 9.71 -5.77
C ILE A 201 9.37 10.26 -5.87
N ASP A 202 8.97 11.13 -4.94
CA ASP A 202 7.58 11.58 -4.84
C ASP A 202 7.27 12.79 -5.73
N ARG A 203 8.30 13.56 -6.09
CA ARG A 203 8.21 14.76 -6.94
C ARG A 203 7.03 15.65 -6.49
N PRO A 204 7.02 16.09 -5.21
CA PRO A 204 5.93 16.88 -4.66
C PRO A 204 5.84 18.25 -5.34
N LEU A 205 4.63 18.82 -5.39
CA LEU A 205 4.40 20.18 -5.87
C LEU A 205 4.70 21.25 -4.81
N PHE A 206 4.68 20.86 -3.53
CA PHE A 206 5.00 21.71 -2.41
C PHE A 206 6.51 21.85 -2.27
N SER A 207 7.00 23.09 -2.11
CA SER A 207 8.42 23.36 -1.87
C SER A 207 8.85 22.98 -0.45
N ASP A 208 7.92 23.01 0.49
CA ASP A 208 8.05 22.66 1.91
C ASP A 208 7.68 21.19 2.20
N ALA A 209 7.57 20.35 1.17
CA ALA A 209 7.01 18.99 1.25
C ALA A 209 7.60 18.09 2.35
N TRP A 210 8.88 18.25 2.65
CA TRP A 210 9.56 17.50 3.71
C TRP A 210 9.05 17.88 5.10
N ASP A 211 8.86 19.18 5.35
CA ASP A 211 8.31 19.66 6.62
C ASP A 211 6.85 19.24 6.77
N ARG A 212 6.05 19.33 5.69
CA ARG A 212 4.66 18.85 5.69
C ARG A 212 4.53 17.36 6.03
N LEU A 213 5.46 16.53 5.54
CA LEU A 213 5.51 15.11 5.86
C LEU A 213 5.81 14.89 7.35
N LYS A 214 6.81 15.58 7.91
CA LYS A 214 7.12 15.49 9.35
C LYS A 214 5.96 15.96 10.23
N ASP A 215 5.31 17.06 9.88
CA ASP A 215 4.13 17.56 10.59
C ASP A 215 3.00 16.54 10.54
N SER A 216 2.76 15.95 9.37
CA SER A 216 1.76 14.89 9.19
C SER A 216 2.04 13.68 10.07
N LEU A 217 3.30 13.24 10.16
CA LEU A 217 3.70 12.14 11.05
C LEU A 217 3.51 12.49 12.53
N THR A 218 3.79 13.74 12.90
CA THR A 218 3.55 14.24 14.27
C THR A 218 2.05 14.18 14.60
N PHE A 219 1.17 14.62 13.69
CA PHE A 219 -0.28 14.50 13.91
C PHE A 219 -0.77 13.05 13.95
N LEU A 220 -0.10 12.12 13.26
CA LEU A 220 -0.43 10.69 13.33
C LEU A 220 -0.22 10.11 14.73
N LYS A 221 0.84 10.53 15.43
CA LYS A 221 1.15 10.10 16.79
C LYS A 221 0.01 10.38 17.77
N ASP A 222 -0.68 11.50 17.57
CA ASP A 222 -1.70 12.00 18.48
C ASP A 222 -3.10 11.45 18.16
N LYS A 223 -3.25 10.62 17.11
CA LYS A 223 -4.50 9.93 16.80
C LYS A 223 -4.72 8.74 17.73
N GLY A 224 -5.92 8.65 18.31
CA GLY A 224 -6.35 7.48 19.10
C GLY A 224 -6.68 6.25 18.25
N GLN A 225 -7.00 6.43 16.96
CA GLN A 225 -7.24 5.32 16.03
C GLN A 225 -5.96 4.67 15.52
N ARG A 226 -6.11 3.53 14.84
CA ARG A 226 -4.99 2.84 14.16
C ARG A 226 -4.34 3.73 13.10
N THR A 227 -3.04 3.97 13.24
CA THR A 227 -2.21 4.70 12.25
C THR A 227 -1.16 3.81 11.60
N VAL A 228 -0.89 4.05 10.33
CA VAL A 228 0.02 3.21 9.51
C VAL A 228 1.03 4.09 8.79
N ALA A 229 2.31 3.79 8.98
CA ALA A 229 3.35 4.19 8.04
C ALA A 229 3.43 3.12 6.95
N ARG A 230 3.08 3.46 5.71
CA ARG A 230 3.19 2.52 4.58
C ARG A 230 4.39 2.87 3.72
N LEU A 231 5.36 1.97 3.67
CA LEU A 231 6.61 2.12 2.93
C LEU A 231 6.50 1.35 1.62
N THR A 232 6.45 2.05 0.49
CA THR A 232 6.57 1.40 -0.82
C THR A 232 8.03 1.26 -1.19
N VAL A 233 8.56 0.05 -1.07
CA VAL A 233 9.98 -0.23 -1.31
C VAL A 233 10.21 -0.45 -2.81
N VAL A 234 11.12 0.36 -3.35
CA VAL A 234 11.56 0.33 -4.74
C VAL A 234 13.06 0.06 -4.72
N LYS A 235 13.47 -1.11 -5.24
CA LYS A 235 14.88 -1.52 -5.24
C LYS A 235 15.74 -0.46 -5.94
N GLY A 236 16.84 -0.08 -5.27
CA GLY A 236 17.85 0.93 -5.63
C GLY A 236 17.34 2.37 -5.78
N TRP A 237 16.15 2.65 -5.24
CA TRP A 237 15.70 4.01 -4.99
C TRP A 237 15.74 4.32 -3.50
N ASN A 238 15.02 3.53 -2.68
CA ASN A 238 14.82 3.80 -1.26
C ASN A 238 15.07 2.58 -0.35
N SER A 239 15.51 1.44 -0.89
CA SER A 239 15.64 0.19 -0.13
C SER A 239 16.76 0.21 0.92
N ASP A 240 17.72 1.11 0.79
CA ASP A 240 18.97 1.08 1.56
C ASP A 240 19.03 2.17 2.65
N GLU A 241 17.97 2.98 2.76
CA GLU A 241 17.93 4.18 3.61
C GLU A 241 17.25 3.92 4.97
N ILE A 242 17.59 2.80 5.62
CA ILE A 242 16.94 2.32 6.87
C ILE A 242 16.92 3.38 7.98
N GLY A 243 18.05 4.04 8.23
CA GLY A 243 18.16 5.02 9.32
C GLY A 243 17.23 6.22 9.15
N GLY A 244 16.92 6.62 7.91
CA GLY A 244 15.95 7.69 7.67
C GLY A 244 14.52 7.23 7.95
N TYR A 245 14.16 6.00 7.55
CA TYR A 245 12.85 5.43 7.88
C TYR A 245 12.66 5.28 9.38
N ALA A 246 13.66 4.78 10.10
CA ALA A 246 13.60 4.62 11.54
C ALA A 246 13.33 5.97 12.25
N LYS A 247 13.99 7.05 11.83
CA LYS A 247 13.74 8.41 12.34
C LYS A 247 12.32 8.89 12.09
N LEU A 248 11.78 8.69 10.88
CA LEU A 248 10.41 9.10 10.55
C LEU A 248 9.36 8.28 11.33
N ILE A 249 9.62 6.98 11.51
CA ILE A 249 8.75 6.10 12.30
C ILE A 249 8.80 6.49 13.78
N ALA A 250 9.98 6.78 14.33
CA ALA A 250 10.14 7.24 15.71
C ALA A 250 9.45 8.60 15.94
N LEU A 251 9.46 9.49 14.96
CA LEU A 251 8.71 10.74 14.98
C LEU A 251 7.20 10.48 15.06
N GLY A 252 6.67 9.63 14.17
CA GLY A 252 5.23 9.40 14.08
C GLY A 252 4.66 8.41 15.11
N LYS A 253 5.49 7.57 15.73
CA LYS A 253 5.12 6.50 16.69
C LYS A 253 3.85 5.73 16.29
N VAL A 254 3.71 5.49 14.99
CA VAL A 254 2.53 4.91 14.35
C VAL A 254 2.17 3.54 14.93
N SER A 255 0.91 3.15 14.88
CA SER A 255 0.48 1.82 15.35
C SER A 255 1.15 0.68 14.57
N LEU A 256 1.28 0.85 13.26
CA LEU A 256 1.67 -0.21 12.33
C LEU A 256 2.65 0.32 11.27
N ILE A 257 3.58 -0.54 10.84
CA ILE A 257 4.50 -0.27 9.74
C ILE A 257 4.25 -1.31 8.66
N GLU A 258 3.68 -0.88 7.53
CA GLU A 258 3.49 -1.73 6.35
C GLU A 258 4.67 -1.55 5.40
N VAL A 259 5.48 -2.58 5.23
CA VAL A 259 6.55 -2.57 4.22
C VAL A 259 6.08 -3.38 3.02
N LYS A 260 6.01 -2.74 1.86
CA LYS A 260 5.47 -3.37 0.65
C LYS A 260 6.38 -3.15 -0.54
N GLY A 261 6.74 -4.24 -1.21
CA GLY A 261 7.45 -4.17 -2.49
C GLY A 261 6.59 -3.51 -3.58
N VAL A 262 7.20 -2.62 -4.36
CA VAL A 262 6.55 -2.00 -5.51
C VAL A 262 6.06 -3.07 -6.49
N THR A 263 4.83 -2.93 -6.97
CA THR A 263 4.31 -3.79 -8.04
C THR A 263 4.45 -3.08 -9.37
N PHE A 264 5.22 -3.65 -10.30
CA PHE A 264 5.33 -3.10 -11.65
C PHE A 264 3.99 -3.21 -12.40
N CYS A 265 3.41 -2.06 -12.77
CA CYS A 265 2.11 -1.97 -13.46
C CYS A 265 2.22 -1.63 -14.96
N GLY A 266 3.41 -1.69 -15.55
CA GLY A 266 3.67 -1.38 -16.96
C GLY A 266 4.58 -0.17 -17.15
N LYS A 267 5.00 0.08 -18.38
CA LYS A 267 5.82 1.24 -18.74
C LYS A 267 4.98 2.51 -18.70
N SER A 268 5.51 3.57 -18.12
CA SER A 268 4.97 4.93 -18.19
C SER A 268 6.05 5.83 -18.78
N ASP A 269 5.67 6.74 -19.67
CA ASP A 269 6.63 7.67 -20.30
C ASP A 269 7.35 8.59 -19.28
N ALA A 270 6.81 8.71 -18.05
CA ALA A 270 7.41 9.47 -16.93
C ALA A 270 8.20 8.62 -15.93
N SER A 271 8.28 7.29 -16.12
CA SER A 271 8.90 6.37 -15.16
C SER A 271 9.77 5.32 -15.84
N ASN A 272 11.05 5.32 -15.48
CA ASN A 272 12.03 4.30 -15.91
C ASN A 272 12.00 3.05 -15.04
N LEU A 273 11.03 2.92 -14.12
CA LEU A 273 10.86 1.72 -13.32
C LEU A 273 10.59 0.53 -14.24
N ASN A 274 11.23 -0.58 -13.92
CA ASN A 274 11.04 -1.84 -14.61
C ASN A 274 10.98 -3.00 -13.60
N MET A 275 10.87 -4.23 -14.08
CA MET A 275 10.72 -5.40 -13.21
C MET A 275 11.90 -5.58 -12.24
N SER A 276 13.11 -5.11 -12.60
CA SER A 276 14.29 -5.16 -11.73
C SER A 276 14.14 -4.35 -10.44
N ASN A 277 13.27 -3.34 -10.45
CA ASN A 277 12.99 -2.50 -9.29
C ASN A 277 12.01 -3.14 -8.30
N THR A 278 11.33 -4.23 -8.68
CA THR A 278 10.43 -4.96 -7.79
C THR A 278 11.26 -5.86 -6.87
N PRO A 279 11.25 -5.64 -5.54
CA PRO A 279 11.98 -6.51 -4.62
C PRO A 279 11.28 -7.87 -4.49
N TRP A 280 12.05 -8.89 -4.14
CA TRP A 280 11.52 -10.16 -3.67
C TRP A 280 11.01 -10.05 -2.24
N HIS A 281 10.24 -11.05 -1.84
CA HIS A 281 9.76 -11.16 -0.48
C HIS A 281 10.87 -11.20 0.57
N HIS A 282 11.91 -12.02 0.37
CA HIS A 282 13.02 -12.10 1.32
C HIS A 282 13.77 -10.77 1.45
N GLU A 283 13.93 -10.01 0.36
CA GLU A 283 14.53 -8.67 0.40
C GLU A 283 13.69 -7.70 1.27
N VAL A 284 12.36 -7.82 1.22
CA VAL A 284 11.47 -7.04 2.09
C VAL A 284 11.56 -7.51 3.55
N ILE A 285 11.68 -8.81 3.81
CA ILE A 285 11.89 -9.36 5.17
C ILE A 285 13.21 -8.83 5.76
N ASP A 286 14.30 -8.86 5.00
CA ASP A 286 15.61 -8.40 5.47
C ASP A 286 15.59 -6.89 5.76
N LEU A 287 14.93 -6.10 4.91
CA LEU A 287 14.67 -4.68 5.19
C LEU A 287 13.91 -4.50 6.50
N CYS A 288 12.84 -5.27 6.73
CA CYS A 288 12.05 -5.21 7.96
C CYS A 288 12.86 -5.58 9.21
N ARG A 289 13.73 -6.59 9.12
CA ARG A 289 14.63 -6.99 10.21
C ARG A 289 15.63 -5.88 10.53
N ASN A 290 16.25 -5.29 9.52
CA ASN A 290 17.19 -4.18 9.70
C ASN A 290 16.49 -2.95 10.28
N LEU A 291 15.27 -2.66 9.82
CA LEU A 291 14.45 -1.57 10.37
C LEU A 291 14.10 -1.81 11.83
N LYS A 292 13.71 -3.04 12.19
CA LYS A 292 13.45 -3.41 13.59
C LYS A 292 14.70 -3.21 14.45
N MET A 293 15.86 -3.71 14.00
CA MET A 293 17.12 -3.56 14.74
C MET A 293 17.47 -2.08 14.98
N GLU A 294 17.27 -1.22 13.98
CA GLU A 294 17.52 0.21 14.13
C GLU A 294 16.53 0.88 15.09
N LEU A 295 15.25 0.50 15.05
CA LEU A 295 14.24 0.98 16.00
C LEU A 295 14.53 0.50 17.43
N ASP A 296 15.01 -0.74 17.59
CA ASP A 296 15.46 -1.28 18.89
C ASP A 296 16.64 -0.48 19.43
N ARG A 297 17.65 -0.21 18.61
CA ARG A 297 18.81 0.61 18.96
C ARG A 297 18.37 2.01 19.43
N MET A 298 17.51 2.68 18.66
CA MET A 298 16.98 4.00 19.01
C MET A 298 16.15 3.97 20.31
N ARG A 299 15.43 2.88 20.58
CA ARG A 299 14.67 2.71 21.83
C ARG A 299 15.61 2.54 23.03
N GLU A 300 16.66 1.73 22.88
CA GLU A 300 17.65 1.47 23.93
C GLU A 300 18.50 2.69 24.28
N GLU A 301 18.81 3.53 23.28
CA GLU A 301 19.46 4.85 23.50
C GLU A 301 18.60 5.80 24.35
N GLY A 302 17.28 5.61 24.35
CA GLY A 302 16.34 6.38 25.14
C GLY A 302 16.15 7.83 24.64
N GLY A 303 15.65 8.70 25.52
CA GLY A 303 15.35 10.09 25.21
C GLY A 303 13.89 10.35 24.78
N PRO A 304 13.53 11.63 24.54
CA PRO A 304 12.14 12.03 24.27
C PRO A 304 11.57 11.41 22.98
N ASP A 305 12.45 11.16 22.00
CA ASP A 305 12.10 10.65 20.68
C ASP A 305 12.24 9.13 20.56
N ALA A 306 12.49 8.41 21.66
CA ALA A 306 12.58 6.95 21.65
C ALA A 306 11.29 6.33 21.08
N PRO A 307 11.40 5.43 20.07
CA PRO A 307 10.24 4.73 19.53
C PRO A 307 9.72 3.67 20.51
N PRO A 308 8.42 3.32 20.45
CA PRO A 308 7.91 2.13 21.13
C PRO A 308 8.54 0.84 20.56
N GLU A 309 8.34 -0.28 21.25
CA GLU A 309 8.73 -1.59 20.73
C GLU A 309 7.88 -1.97 19.51
N TYR A 310 8.54 -2.20 18.38
CA TYR A 310 7.95 -2.77 17.17
C TYR A 310 8.52 -4.16 16.94
N ASP A 311 7.67 -5.07 16.48
CA ASP A 311 8.10 -6.42 16.12
C ASP A 311 7.36 -6.94 14.89
N LEU A 312 7.94 -7.91 14.19
CA LEU A 312 7.35 -8.51 13.00
C LEU A 312 6.17 -9.37 13.42
N CYS A 313 4.98 -9.06 12.91
CA CYS A 313 3.75 -9.74 13.31
C CYS A 313 3.14 -10.58 12.19
N CYS A 314 3.18 -10.10 10.93
CA CYS A 314 2.58 -10.77 9.79
C CYS A 314 3.44 -10.65 8.54
N GLU A 315 3.29 -11.60 7.62
CA GLU A 315 3.78 -11.47 6.24
C GLU A 315 2.69 -11.89 5.25
N HIS A 316 2.79 -11.42 4.02
CA HIS A 316 1.98 -11.91 2.91
C HIS A 316 2.83 -12.01 1.65
N ARG A 317 3.43 -13.18 1.44
CA ARG A 317 4.40 -13.42 0.37
C ARG A 317 3.86 -13.09 -1.01
N HIS A 318 2.57 -13.37 -1.26
CA HIS A 318 1.96 -13.16 -2.56
C HIS A 318 1.85 -11.66 -2.93
N SER A 319 1.79 -10.76 -1.95
CA SER A 319 1.83 -9.31 -2.18
C SER A 319 3.20 -8.68 -1.92
N VAL A 320 4.20 -9.49 -1.54
CA VAL A 320 5.53 -9.01 -1.12
C VAL A 320 5.40 -7.94 -0.05
N SER A 321 4.71 -8.28 1.04
CA SER A 321 4.37 -7.33 2.11
C SER A 321 4.65 -7.95 3.48
N VAL A 322 5.21 -7.16 4.38
CA VAL A 322 5.48 -7.52 5.77
C VAL A 322 4.91 -6.43 6.68
N LEU A 323 4.40 -6.84 7.83
CA LEU A 323 3.83 -5.96 8.84
C LEU A 323 4.68 -6.01 10.10
N LEU A 324 5.09 -4.83 10.58
CA LEU A 324 5.52 -4.66 11.96
C LEU A 324 4.41 -3.94 12.73
N ALA A 325 4.24 -4.32 13.99
CA ALA A 325 3.22 -3.76 14.85
C ALA A 325 3.82 -3.33 16.19
N ARG A 326 3.24 -2.26 16.76
CA ARG A 326 3.52 -1.86 18.14
C ARG A 326 3.15 -2.98 19.10
N VAL A 327 4.11 -3.42 19.88
CA VAL A 327 3.95 -4.52 20.84
C VAL A 327 2.96 -4.15 21.94
N ASP A 328 2.99 -2.91 22.43
CA ASP A 328 2.12 -2.41 23.49
C ASP A 328 0.65 -2.26 23.06
N GLN A 329 0.38 -2.13 21.76
CA GLN A 329 -0.98 -1.97 21.22
C GLN A 329 -1.58 -3.28 20.67
N PHE A 330 -0.74 -4.17 20.14
CA PHE A 330 -1.22 -5.34 19.37
C PHE A 330 -0.76 -6.68 19.92
N SER A 331 -0.11 -6.74 21.07
CA SER A 331 0.26 -8.02 21.65
C SER A 331 -0.10 -8.15 23.11
N VAL A 332 -0.51 -9.36 23.48
CA VAL A 332 -0.72 -9.78 24.86
C VAL A 332 0.10 -11.04 25.10
N LYS A 333 0.33 -11.39 26.37
CA LYS A 333 0.91 -12.69 26.73
C LYS A 333 -0.21 -13.68 27.05
N ASP A 334 -0.10 -14.89 26.53
CA ASP A 334 -0.98 -15.99 26.92
C ASP A 334 -0.60 -16.56 28.31
N GLN A 335 -1.27 -17.64 28.71
CA GLN A 335 -1.05 -18.30 30.01
C GLN A 335 0.38 -18.86 30.15
N ASP A 336 1.03 -19.21 29.05
CA ASP A 336 2.40 -19.72 29.00
C ASP A 336 3.45 -18.60 28.83
N GLY A 337 3.01 -17.34 28.82
CA GLY A 337 3.86 -16.17 28.63
C GLY A 337 4.27 -15.91 27.17
N ARG A 338 3.70 -16.63 26.19
CA ARG A 338 3.97 -16.46 24.76
C ARG A 338 3.21 -15.26 24.21
N ARG A 339 3.81 -14.59 23.24
CA ARG A 339 3.23 -13.43 22.58
C ARG A 339 2.08 -13.86 21.66
N VAL A 340 0.90 -13.29 21.86
CA VAL A 340 -0.27 -13.43 20.98
C VAL A 340 -0.54 -12.09 20.30
N TRP A 341 -0.54 -12.09 18.97
CA TRP A 341 -0.82 -10.90 18.17
C TRP A 341 -2.32 -10.68 17.98
N LYS A 342 -2.74 -9.42 18.03
CA LYS A 342 -4.14 -8.98 17.86
C LYS A 342 -4.26 -7.88 16.80
N THR A 343 -3.67 -8.12 15.62
CA THR A 343 -3.65 -7.16 14.51
C THR A 343 -4.95 -7.14 13.71
N TRP A 344 -5.78 -8.18 13.81
CA TRP A 344 -7.11 -8.17 13.20
C TRP A 344 -8.01 -7.15 13.87
N ILE A 345 -9.06 -6.74 13.14
CA ILE A 345 -9.97 -5.69 13.56
C ILE A 345 -11.30 -6.35 13.93
N ASP A 346 -11.76 -6.09 15.15
CA ASP A 346 -13.15 -6.37 15.53
C ASP A 346 -14.04 -5.28 14.90
N TYR A 347 -14.49 -5.53 13.66
CA TYR A 347 -15.31 -4.56 12.92
C TYR A 347 -16.64 -4.24 13.62
N PRO A 348 -17.43 -5.21 14.12
CA PRO A 348 -18.61 -4.90 14.92
C PRO A 348 -18.30 -3.96 16.08
N LYS A 349 -17.25 -4.26 16.86
CA LYS A 349 -16.87 -3.41 17.99
C LYS A 349 -16.44 -2.02 17.55
N PHE A 350 -15.67 -1.90 16.47
CA PHE A 350 -15.33 -0.61 15.89
C PHE A 350 -16.57 0.20 15.51
N GLN A 351 -17.58 -0.41 14.87
CA GLN A 351 -18.80 0.31 14.48
C GLN A 351 -19.59 0.81 15.69
N GLU A 352 -19.66 0.02 16.77
CA GLU A 352 -20.29 0.45 18.03
C GLU A 352 -19.58 1.67 18.61
N LEU A 353 -18.25 1.63 18.70
CA LEU A 353 -17.42 2.71 19.25
C LEU A 353 -17.52 3.97 18.38
N ALA A 354 -17.43 3.84 17.06
CA ALA A 354 -17.58 4.95 16.12
C ALA A 354 -18.97 5.59 16.21
N ALA A 355 -20.03 4.78 16.35
CA ALA A 355 -21.39 5.28 16.51
C ALA A 355 -21.61 5.98 17.87
N ALA A 356 -20.98 5.50 18.94
CA ALA A 356 -21.00 6.16 20.25
C ALA A 356 -20.28 7.52 20.19
N HIS A 357 -19.07 7.55 19.62
CA HIS A 357 -18.29 8.77 19.45
C HIS A 357 -19.00 9.81 18.57
N ALA A 358 -19.67 9.38 17.50
CA ALA A 358 -20.45 10.27 16.64
C ALA A 358 -21.66 10.90 17.33
N LYS A 359 -22.20 10.27 18.38
CA LYS A 359 -23.30 10.82 19.21
C LYS A 359 -22.77 11.72 20.32
N ASP A 360 -21.64 11.34 20.91
CA ASP A 360 -20.98 12.06 21.99
C ASP A 360 -19.45 12.02 21.77
N PRO A 361 -18.84 13.14 21.33
CA PRO A 361 -17.39 13.21 21.10
C PRO A 361 -16.53 12.95 22.35
N SER A 362 -17.11 13.02 23.56
CA SER A 362 -16.40 12.66 24.80
C SER A 362 -16.22 11.15 24.97
N ALA A 363 -17.02 10.33 24.27
CA ALA A 363 -16.84 8.89 24.19
C ALA A 363 -15.66 8.57 23.26
N THR A 364 -14.44 8.71 23.77
CA THR A 364 -13.21 8.37 23.05
C THR A 364 -12.93 6.87 23.10
N TYR A 365 -12.29 6.34 22.06
CA TYR A 365 -11.80 4.96 22.01
C TYR A 365 -10.37 4.93 21.45
N LYS A 366 -9.65 3.87 21.75
CA LYS A 366 -8.26 3.64 21.35
C LYS A 366 -8.15 2.37 20.51
N VAL A 367 -6.97 2.18 19.92
CA VAL A 367 -6.61 1.03 19.07
C VAL A 367 -7.02 -0.30 19.70
N GLU A 368 -6.69 -0.47 20.98
CA GLU A 368 -6.80 -1.71 21.75
C GLU A 368 -8.26 -2.16 21.90
N ASP A 369 -9.20 -1.21 21.93
CA ASP A 369 -10.64 -1.43 22.19
C ASP A 369 -11.35 -2.22 21.07
N TYR A 370 -10.74 -2.35 19.90
CA TYR A 370 -11.31 -3.01 18.73
C TYR A 370 -10.30 -3.93 18.03
N THR A 371 -9.36 -4.49 18.79
CA THR A 371 -8.41 -5.52 18.32
C THR A 371 -9.00 -6.94 18.42
N ALA A 372 -8.76 -7.73 17.39
CA ALA A 372 -9.07 -9.16 17.35
C ALA A 372 -7.80 -9.97 17.11
N GLU A 373 -7.79 -11.22 17.57
CA GLU A 373 -6.64 -12.13 17.44
C GLU A 373 -6.24 -12.33 15.98
N THR A 374 -4.94 -12.29 15.72
CA THR A 374 -4.37 -12.58 14.41
C THR A 374 -4.33 -14.10 14.19
N PRO A 375 -4.94 -14.63 13.12
CA PRO A 375 -4.92 -16.07 12.86
C PRO A 375 -3.51 -16.61 12.67
N ALA A 376 -3.28 -17.86 13.10
CA ALA A 376 -1.97 -18.50 13.04
C ALA A 376 -1.35 -18.50 11.62
N TRP A 377 -2.14 -18.74 10.58
CA TRP A 377 -1.68 -18.73 9.18
C TRP A 377 -1.22 -17.34 8.70
N ALA A 378 -1.67 -16.27 9.36
CA ALA A 378 -1.31 -14.90 9.02
C ALA A 378 -0.05 -14.39 9.75
N LEU A 379 0.41 -15.12 10.77
CA LEU A 379 1.58 -14.74 11.56
C LEU A 379 2.85 -14.81 10.71
N PHE A 380 3.80 -13.94 11.04
CA PHE A 380 5.12 -13.97 10.45
C PHE A 380 5.81 -15.32 10.74
N GLY A 381 6.37 -15.97 9.71
CA GLY A 381 6.99 -17.29 9.81
C GLY A 381 6.02 -18.47 9.77
N SER A 382 4.73 -18.25 9.49
CA SER A 382 3.76 -19.33 9.27
C SER A 382 4.09 -20.12 7.99
N GLU A 383 3.67 -21.39 7.94
CA GLU A 383 3.86 -22.24 6.76
C GLU A 383 3.12 -21.65 5.53
N GLU A 384 1.98 -21.02 5.76
CA GLU A 384 1.17 -20.41 4.72
C GLU A 384 1.75 -19.10 4.15
N GLU A 385 2.71 -18.50 4.86
CA GLU A 385 3.34 -17.22 4.53
C GLU A 385 2.27 -16.13 4.26
N GLY A 386 1.23 -16.15 5.10
CA GLY A 386 0.09 -15.24 5.05
C GLY A 386 -1.00 -15.57 4.04
N PHE A 387 -0.94 -16.71 3.35
CA PHE A 387 -1.97 -17.11 2.39
C PHE A 387 -3.10 -17.87 3.09
N ASP A 388 -4.30 -17.32 3.08
CA ASP A 388 -5.45 -17.94 3.75
C ASP A 388 -5.68 -19.42 3.30
N PRO A 389 -5.62 -20.40 4.21
CA PRO A 389 -5.79 -21.83 3.92
C PRO A 389 -7.13 -22.18 3.26
N ILE A 390 -8.18 -21.37 3.45
CA ILE A 390 -9.49 -21.64 2.85
C ILE A 390 -9.49 -21.37 1.33
N ASP A 391 -8.50 -20.63 0.84
CA ASP A 391 -8.33 -20.31 -0.57
C ASP A 391 -7.32 -21.25 -1.26
N LYS A 392 -7.37 -21.30 -2.59
CA LYS A 392 -6.48 -22.13 -3.41
C LYS A 392 -5.53 -21.24 -4.20
N ARG A 393 -4.22 -21.39 -3.93
CA ARG A 393 -3.19 -20.63 -4.66
C ARG A 393 -3.23 -20.95 -6.14
N HIS A 394 -3.65 -19.98 -6.95
CA HIS A 394 -3.74 -20.17 -8.40
C HIS A 394 -2.45 -19.71 -9.09
N ARG A 395 -1.67 -20.67 -9.56
CA ARG A 395 -0.52 -20.43 -10.44
C ARG A 395 -1.03 -20.44 -11.89
N ARG A 396 -0.71 -19.40 -12.67
CA ARG A 396 -0.97 -19.43 -14.12
C ARG A 396 -0.17 -20.61 -14.71
N LYS A 397 -0.73 -21.31 -15.71
CA LYS A 397 0.05 -22.28 -16.52
C LYS A 397 1.29 -21.55 -17.03
N GLN A 398 2.44 -22.07 -16.66
CA GLN A 398 3.70 -21.36 -16.69
C GLN A 398 4.26 -21.32 -18.12
N LYS A 399 4.76 -20.16 -18.55
CA LYS A 399 6.15 -20.17 -19.01
C LYS A 399 6.97 -20.42 -17.74
N HIS A 400 7.68 -21.52 -17.69
CA HIS A 400 8.38 -21.92 -16.48
C HIS A 400 9.60 -21.02 -16.33
N PRO A 401 9.86 -20.44 -15.15
CA PRO A 401 11.16 -19.81 -14.91
C PRO A 401 12.22 -20.89 -15.16
N LYS A 402 13.20 -20.59 -16.00
CA LYS A 402 14.23 -21.56 -16.39
C LYS A 402 15.04 -22.05 -15.19
N TYR A 403 15.07 -21.25 -14.12
CA TYR A 403 15.85 -21.50 -12.92
C TYR A 403 15.03 -21.15 -11.67
N THR A 404 15.24 -21.91 -10.59
CA THR A 404 14.43 -21.81 -9.36
C THR A 404 15.20 -21.31 -8.14
N GLN A 405 16.51 -21.48 -8.13
CA GLN A 405 17.40 -21.01 -7.06
C GLN A 405 18.60 -20.30 -7.64
N TYR A 406 19.20 -19.43 -6.83
CA TYR A 406 20.32 -18.59 -7.22
C TYR A 406 21.34 -18.51 -6.08
N ASP A 407 22.61 -18.32 -6.43
CA ASP A 407 23.65 -18.03 -5.45
C ASP A 407 23.60 -16.55 -4.99
N HIS A 408 24.51 -16.18 -4.09
CA HIS A 408 24.64 -14.81 -3.57
C HIS A 408 24.92 -13.76 -4.66
N ARG A 409 25.38 -14.15 -5.86
CA ARG A 409 25.64 -13.28 -7.01
C ARG A 409 24.47 -13.24 -7.99
N GLY A 410 23.42 -14.02 -7.76
CA GLY A 410 22.28 -14.16 -8.66
C GLY A 410 22.52 -15.11 -9.83
N VAL A 411 23.55 -15.96 -9.78
CA VAL A 411 23.78 -17.04 -10.76
C VAL A 411 22.85 -18.20 -10.43
N PRO A 412 22.09 -18.72 -11.40
CA PRO A 412 21.27 -19.90 -11.21
C PRO A 412 22.04 -21.07 -10.62
N THR A 413 21.49 -21.73 -9.62
CA THR A 413 22.03 -22.97 -9.03
C THR A 413 21.15 -24.18 -9.30
N HIS A 414 19.86 -23.97 -9.57
CA HIS A 414 18.89 -25.03 -9.82
C HIS A 414 18.00 -24.72 -11.03
N ASP A 415 17.61 -25.75 -11.76
CA ASP A 415 16.75 -25.67 -12.94
C ASP A 415 15.26 -25.47 -12.59
N ASP A 416 14.39 -25.56 -13.59
CA ASP A 416 12.95 -25.42 -13.44
C ASP A 416 12.25 -26.57 -12.68
N ASN A 417 12.92 -27.71 -12.52
CA ASN A 417 12.48 -28.84 -11.69
C ASN A 417 13.06 -28.76 -10.26
N ASN A 418 13.77 -27.68 -9.93
CA ASN A 418 14.47 -27.50 -8.65
C ASN A 418 15.59 -28.53 -8.43
N GLU A 419 16.14 -29.09 -9.52
CA GLU A 419 17.32 -29.93 -9.50
C GLU A 419 18.57 -29.08 -9.64
N LYS A 420 19.65 -29.46 -8.95
CA LYS A 420 20.90 -28.72 -8.97
C LYS A 420 21.51 -28.77 -10.37
N LEU A 421 21.88 -27.60 -10.90
CA LEU A 421 22.47 -27.48 -12.23
C LEU A 421 23.79 -28.26 -12.30
N SER A 422 24.10 -28.79 -13.47
CA SER A 422 25.38 -29.44 -13.73
C SER A 422 26.53 -28.45 -13.52
N SER A 423 27.70 -28.98 -13.15
CA SER A 423 28.90 -28.14 -12.96
C SER A 423 29.34 -27.40 -14.23
N GLU A 424 28.94 -27.91 -15.40
CA GLU A 424 29.19 -27.28 -16.71
C GLU A 424 28.22 -26.12 -16.97
N GLU A 425 26.92 -26.36 -16.75
CA GLU A 425 25.88 -25.33 -16.93
C GLU A 425 26.07 -24.19 -15.94
N TYR A 426 26.36 -24.50 -14.69
CA TYR A 426 26.70 -23.51 -13.67
C TYR A 426 27.93 -22.67 -14.09
N ARG A 427 29.00 -23.31 -14.58
CA ARG A 427 30.18 -22.58 -15.10
C ARG A 427 29.83 -21.67 -16.26
N ARG A 428 29.02 -22.12 -17.21
CA ARG A 428 28.55 -21.31 -18.35
C ARG A 428 27.80 -20.06 -17.89
N LEU A 429 26.86 -20.23 -16.95
CA LEU A 429 26.07 -19.13 -16.40
C LEU A 429 26.93 -18.19 -15.56
N ASN A 430 27.89 -18.74 -14.82
CA ASN A 430 28.87 -17.96 -14.08
C ASN A 430 29.76 -17.12 -15.01
N THR A 431 30.22 -17.67 -16.15
CA THR A 431 30.96 -16.89 -17.16
C THR A 431 30.11 -15.77 -17.76
N ARG A 432 28.84 -16.03 -18.07
CA ARG A 432 27.89 -14.99 -18.52
C ARG A 432 27.68 -13.91 -17.46
N MET A 433 27.65 -14.29 -16.18
CA MET A 433 27.60 -13.34 -15.07
C MET A 433 28.89 -12.52 -15.00
N ASP A 434 30.06 -13.14 -15.15
CA ASP A 434 31.36 -12.44 -15.16
C ASP A 434 31.45 -11.44 -16.34
N GLU A 435 30.97 -11.81 -17.52
CA GLU A 435 30.86 -10.92 -18.69
C GLU A 435 29.91 -9.76 -18.42
N LYS A 436 28.75 -10.04 -17.81
CA LYS A 436 27.79 -9.00 -17.45
C LYS A 436 28.39 -8.06 -16.40
N LEU A 437 29.04 -8.59 -15.37
CA LEU A 437 29.77 -7.80 -14.36
C LEU A 437 30.91 -6.98 -14.97
N LYS A 438 31.59 -7.45 -16.02
CA LYS A 438 32.55 -6.64 -16.77
C LYS A 438 31.90 -5.49 -17.54
N GLN A 439 30.66 -5.67 -18.02
CA GLN A 439 29.92 -4.63 -18.74
C GLN A 439 29.30 -3.58 -17.81
N VAL A 440 28.75 -3.99 -16.67
CA VAL A 440 27.99 -3.10 -15.77
C VAL A 440 28.69 -2.78 -14.44
N GLY A 441 29.84 -3.41 -14.15
CA GLY A 441 30.58 -3.25 -12.90
C GLY A 441 30.24 -4.30 -11.83
N CYS A 442 31.05 -4.34 -10.77
CA CYS A 442 30.81 -5.12 -9.55
C CYS A 442 29.80 -4.37 -8.67
N GLY A 443 28.55 -4.85 -8.62
CA GLY A 443 27.50 -4.30 -7.76
C GLY A 443 26.22 -3.93 -8.51
N SER A 444 25.24 -3.41 -7.77
CA SER A 444 24.12 -2.69 -8.40
C SER A 444 24.65 -1.31 -8.75
N THR A 445 24.97 -1.07 -10.02
CA THR A 445 25.41 0.27 -10.44
C THR A 445 24.17 1.13 -10.61
N VAL A 446 24.04 2.13 -9.75
CA VAL A 446 22.97 3.12 -9.81
C VAL A 446 23.50 4.35 -10.54
N THR A 447 23.27 4.42 -11.86
CA THR A 447 23.69 5.56 -12.65
C THR A 447 22.65 6.67 -12.50
N ALA A 448 23.04 7.78 -11.86
CA ALA A 448 22.23 8.98 -11.79
C ALA A 448 22.30 9.74 -13.13
N LEU A 449 21.16 9.91 -13.81
CA LEU A 449 21.04 10.74 -15.01
C LEU A 449 20.53 12.15 -14.63
N LYS A 450 20.68 13.12 -15.55
CA LYS A 450 20.15 14.48 -15.35
C LYS A 450 18.64 14.43 -15.07
N GLY A 451 18.21 15.01 -13.94
CA GLY A 451 16.80 15.03 -13.52
C GLY A 451 16.45 14.10 -12.34
N GLY A 452 17.44 13.51 -11.66
CA GLY A 452 17.23 12.62 -10.51
C GLY A 452 16.84 11.19 -10.89
N GLU A 453 16.92 10.88 -12.18
CA GLU A 453 16.70 9.54 -12.72
C GLU A 453 17.82 8.60 -12.27
N ARG A 454 17.49 7.39 -11.82
CA ARG A 454 18.45 6.35 -11.45
C ARG A 454 18.21 5.11 -12.29
N VAL A 455 19.18 4.72 -13.11
CA VAL A 455 19.17 3.42 -13.81
C VAL A 455 19.95 2.44 -12.98
N ILE A 456 19.30 1.34 -12.59
CA ILE A 456 19.95 0.25 -11.87
C ILE A 456 20.30 -0.82 -12.88
N ASP A 457 21.59 -0.92 -13.17
CA ASP A 457 22.14 -2.11 -13.78
C ASP A 457 22.62 -3.04 -12.67
N ASN A 458 21.87 -4.12 -12.45
CA ASN A 458 22.25 -5.17 -11.52
C ASN A 458 22.38 -6.49 -12.28
N ALA A 459 23.62 -6.96 -12.42
CA ALA A 459 23.95 -8.19 -13.11
C ALA A 459 23.26 -9.42 -12.48
N SER A 460 23.01 -9.40 -11.16
CA SER A 460 22.32 -10.47 -10.40
C SER A 460 20.88 -10.74 -10.87
N LEU A 461 20.34 -9.89 -11.74
CA LEU A 461 18.97 -9.95 -12.24
C LEU A 461 18.88 -10.50 -13.66
N MET A 462 20.01 -10.65 -14.36
CA MET A 462 20.03 -10.96 -15.80
C MET A 462 19.34 -12.28 -16.14
N PHE A 463 19.38 -13.26 -15.23
CA PHE A 463 18.78 -14.58 -15.42
C PHE A 463 17.33 -14.69 -14.95
N ARG A 464 16.77 -13.63 -14.35
CA ARG A 464 15.38 -13.63 -13.82
C ARG A 464 14.32 -13.57 -14.92
N GLY A 465 14.69 -13.07 -16.11
CA GLY A 465 13.82 -13.03 -17.28
C GLY A 465 13.82 -14.32 -18.10
N ASP A 466 14.72 -15.26 -17.79
CA ASP A 466 14.86 -16.49 -18.56
C ASP A 466 13.68 -17.42 -18.22
N THR A 467 12.81 -17.61 -19.21
CA THR A 467 11.69 -18.53 -19.11
C THR A 467 11.77 -19.59 -20.20
N ILE A 468 11.44 -20.84 -19.87
CA ILE A 468 11.21 -21.89 -20.85
C ILE A 468 9.71 -21.95 -21.19
N ILE A 469 9.43 -22.23 -22.46
CA ILE A 469 8.09 -22.60 -22.92
C ILE A 469 8.09 -24.13 -22.91
N LYS A 470 7.34 -24.74 -21.99
CA LYS A 470 7.08 -26.18 -22.00
C LYS A 470 5.85 -26.47 -22.84
#